data_AF-A0A7G5C501-F1
#
_entry.id   AF-A0A7G5C501-F1
#
_cell.length_a   1.000
_cell.length_b   1.000
_cell.length_c   1.000
_cell.angle_alpha   90.00
_cell.angle_beta   90.00
_cell.angle_gamma   90.00
#
_symmetry.space_group_name_H-M   'P 1'
#
loop_
_entity.id
_entity.type
_entity.pdbx_description
1 polymer ?
#
loop_
_entity_poly.entity_id
_entity_poly.type
_entity_poly.pdbx_seq_one_letter_code
_entity_poly.pdbx_strand_id
1 'polypeptide(L)' 'MIEYRKRVDSLKTIEVLCYSLCIHLVAEEVLAANAAKAALLDLFGDEQFWKLEGSEREQRVRKQAVRRSLECLAKLK' A
#
# COMPACT_ATOMS: atom_id res chain seq x y z
N MET A 1 1.19 21.04 -7.76
CA MET A 1 0.05 21.20 -6.81
C MET A 1 -1.15 20.32 -7.19
N ILE A 2 -1.73 20.48 -8.40
CA ILE A 2 -2.92 19.70 -8.81
C ILE A 2 -2.65 18.19 -8.91
N GLU A 3 -1.50 17.80 -9.47
CA GLU A 3 -1.15 16.38 -9.65
C GLU A 3 -0.87 15.66 -8.32
N TYR A 4 -0.18 16.31 -7.40
CA TYR A 4 0.03 15.81 -6.03
C TYR A 4 -1.31 15.49 -5.35
N ARG A 5 -2.27 16.43 -5.41
CA ARG A 5 -3.59 16.25 -4.79
C ARG A 5 -4.34 15.08 -5.41
N LYS A 6 -4.34 14.96 -6.74
CA LYS A 6 -4.96 13.83 -7.47
C LYS A 6 -4.35 12.49 -7.05
N ARG A 7 -3.02 12.41 -6.92
CA ARG A 7 -2.33 11.21 -6.45
C ARG A 7 -2.73 10.85 -5.02
N VAL A 8 -2.75 11.82 -4.12
CA VAL A 8 -3.21 11.63 -2.73
C VAL A 8 -4.66 11.14 -2.67
N ASP A 9 -5.56 11.78 -3.41
CA ASP A 9 -6.97 11.38 -3.43
C ASP A 9 -7.14 9.96 -4.01
N SER A 10 -6.34 9.60 -5.02
CA SER A 10 -6.29 8.22 -5.54
C SER A 10 -5.76 7.20 -4.53
N LEU A 11 -4.83 7.58 -3.65
CA LEU A 11 -4.32 6.68 -2.61
C LEU A 11 -5.33 6.47 -1.49
N LYS A 12 -6.12 7.49 -1.14
CA LYS A 12 -7.19 7.37 -0.13
C LYS A 12 -8.23 6.33 -0.53
N THR A 13 -8.50 6.16 -1.83
CA THR A 13 -9.47 5.14 -2.27
C THR A 13 -8.98 3.70 -2.06
N ILE A 14 -7.67 3.48 -1.93
CA ILE A 14 -7.06 2.17 -1.73
C ILE A 14 -6.47 1.98 -0.32
N GLU A 15 -6.55 3.00 0.54
CA GLU A 15 -6.01 2.98 1.90
C GLU A 15 -6.59 1.83 2.74
N VAL A 16 -7.91 1.69 2.71
CA VAL A 16 -8.62 0.62 3.42
C VAL A 16 -8.17 -0.76 2.91
N LEU A 17 -8.03 -0.93 1.59
CA LEU A 17 -7.55 -2.19 1.01
C LEU A 17 -6.14 -2.53 1.49
N CYS A 18 -5.22 -1.56 1.49
CA CYS A 18 -3.86 -1.75 2.00
C CYS A 18 -3.89 -2.18 3.47
N TYR A 19 -4.67 -1.50 4.31
CA TYR A 19 -4.79 -1.85 5.72
C TYR A 19 -5.39 -3.24 5.94
N SER A 20 -6.51 -3.56 5.27
CA SER A 20 -7.17 -4.86 5.37
C SER A 20 -6.22 -6.01 5.02
N LEU A 21 -5.45 -5.87 3.94
CA LEU A 21 -4.46 -6.89 3.57
C LEU A 21 -3.36 -7.01 4.62
N CYS A 22 -2.88 -5.89 5.16
CA CYS A 22 -1.82 -5.90 6.16
C CYS A 22 -2.27 -6.52 7.49
N ILE A 23 -3.47 -6.19 7.98
CA ILE A 23 -3.96 -6.72 9.27
C ILE A 23 -4.23 -8.23 9.18
N HIS A 24 -4.68 -8.74 8.03
CA HIS A 24 -4.85 -10.17 7.81
C HIS A 24 -3.53 -10.95 7.81
N LEU A 25 -2.41 -10.31 7.47
CA LEU A 25 -1.09 -10.96 7.41
C LEU A 25 -0.29 -10.80 8.70
N VAL A 26 -0.34 -9.62 9.32
CA VAL A 26 0.50 -9.29 10.48
C VAL A 26 -0.20 -9.58 11.80
N ALA A 27 -1.54 -9.60 11.82
CA ALA A 27 -2.38 -9.85 13.00
C ALA A 27 -2.06 -8.96 14.22
N GLU A 28 -1.45 -7.81 13.98
CA GLU A 28 -1.13 -6.80 15.00
C GLU A 28 -1.41 -5.42 14.38
N GLU A 29 -2.19 -4.61 15.08
CA GLU A 29 -2.79 -3.38 14.56
C GLU A 29 -1.73 -2.33 14.21
N VAL A 30 -0.78 -2.09 15.11
CA VAL A 30 0.24 -1.05 14.95
C VAL A 30 1.17 -1.39 13.78
N LEU A 31 1.61 -2.64 13.67
CA LEU A 31 2.43 -3.13 12.59
C LEU A 31 1.67 -3.15 11.26
N ALA A 32 0.38 -3.52 11.26
CA ALA A 32 -0.44 -3.49 10.06
C ALA A 32 -0.63 -2.05 9.54
N ALA A 33 -0.91 -1.10 10.43
CA ALA A 33 -1.01 0.32 10.09
C ALA A 33 0.31 0.85 9.51
N ASN A 34 1.44 0.49 10.13
CA ASN A 34 2.77 0.86 9.64
C ASN A 34 3.09 0.25 8.27
N ALA A 35 2.77 -1.03 8.06
CA ALA A 35 2.95 -1.71 6.78
C ALA A 35 2.10 -1.08 5.67
N ALA A 36 0.82 -0.79 5.96
CA ALA A 36 -0.09 -0.14 5.02
C ALA A 36 0.38 1.27 4.64
N LYS A 37 0.80 2.06 5.64
CA LYS A 37 1.40 3.39 5.41
C LYS A 37 2.63 3.30 4.52
N ALA A 38 3.54 2.37 4.81
CA ALA A 38 4.74 2.17 3.99
C ALA A 38 4.38 1.74 2.55
N ALA A 39 3.36 0.89 2.37
CA ALA A 39 2.89 0.49 1.05
C ALA A 39 2.32 1.67 0.25
N LEU A 40 1.53 2.55 0.87
CA LEU A 40 0.99 3.75 0.23
C LEU A 40 2.09 4.73 -0.18
N LEU A 41 3.11 4.92 0.66
CA LEU A 41 4.27 5.77 0.34
C LEU A 41 5.09 5.20 -0.83
N ASP A 42 5.28 3.88 -0.87
CA ASP A 42 5.95 3.23 -2.00
C ASP A 42 5.17 3.40 -3.30
N LEU A 43 3.85 3.20 -3.26
CA LEU A 43 2.98 3.42 -4.42
C LEU A 43 2.99 4.89 -4.85
N PHE A 44 3.07 5.82 -3.91
CA PHE A 44 3.14 7.24 -4.21
C PHE A 44 4.37 7.58 -5.06
N GLY A 45 5.52 7.00 -4.71
CA GLY A 45 6.79 7.20 -5.42
C GLY A 45 6.99 6.31 -6.65
N ASP A 46 6.07 5.38 -6.95
CA ASP A 46 6.18 4.47 -8.09
C ASP A 46 5.56 5.08 -9.35
N GLU A 47 6.38 5.66 -10.24
CA GLU A 47 5.91 6.22 -11.51
C GLU A 47 5.29 5.18 -12.46
N GLN A 48 5.61 3.88 -12.32
CA GLN A 48 4.94 2.85 -13.11
C GLN A 48 3.53 2.59 -12.61
N PHE A 49 3.30 2.62 -11.30
CA PHE A 49 1.97 2.46 -10.71
C PHE A 49 0.97 3.47 -11.26
N TRP A 50 1.39 4.72 -11.47
CA TRP A 50 0.54 5.78 -12.01
C TRP A 50 0.18 5.62 -13.50
N LYS A 51 0.89 4.72 -14.22
CA LYS A 51 0.61 4.37 -15.62
C LYS A 51 -0.29 3.14 -15.76
N LEU A 52 -0.48 2.38 -14.68
CA LEU A 52 -1.34 1.20 -14.67
C LEU A 52 -2.81 1.61 -14.50
N GLU A 53 -3.69 0.81 -15.07
CA GLU A 53 -5.14 0.99 -14.97
C GLU A 53 -5.83 -0.32 -14.55
N GLY A 54 -7.07 -0.20 -14.09
CA GLY A 54 -7.93 -1.34 -13.75
C GLY A 54 -7.26 -2.42 -12.89
N SER A 55 -7.36 -3.66 -13.35
CA SER A 55 -6.91 -4.86 -12.64
C SER A 55 -5.39 -4.90 -12.42
N GLU A 56 -4.59 -4.36 -13.34
CA GLU A 56 -3.13 -4.33 -13.20
C GLU A 56 -2.72 -3.42 -12.04
N ARG A 57 -3.40 -2.26 -11.94
CA ARG A 57 -3.19 -1.32 -10.85
C ARG A 57 -3.59 -1.94 -9.52
N GLU A 58 -4.74 -2.59 -9.44
CA GLU A 58 -5.18 -3.31 -8.24
C GLU A 58 -4.20 -4.41 -7.83
N GLN A 59 -3.69 -5.18 -8.79
CA GLN A 59 -2.70 -6.22 -8.53
C GLN A 59 -1.40 -5.61 -7.98
N ARG A 60 -0.97 -4.45 -8.51
CA ARG A 60 0.20 -3.72 -8.00
C ARG A 60 0.00 -3.29 -6.55
N VAL A 61 -1.17 -2.76 -6.19
CA VAL A 61 -1.52 -2.42 -4.80
C VAL A 61 -1.41 -3.64 -3.89
N ARG A 62 -2.04 -4.76 -4.27
CA ARG A 62 -2.02 -6.00 -3.47
C ARG A 62 -0.60 -6.51 -3.25
N LYS A 63 0.21 -6.61 -4.32
CA LYS A 63 1.61 -7.04 -4.23
C LYS A 63 2.41 -6.14 -3.27
N GLN A 64 2.18 -4.84 -3.36
CA GLN A 64 2.91 -3.86 -2.57
C GLN A 64 2.55 -3.92 -1.08
N ALA A 65 1.25 -4.06 -0.75
CA ALA A 65 0.78 -4.27 0.62
C ALA A 65 1.36 -5.57 1.21
N VAL A 66 1.22 -6.70 0.49
CA VAL A 66 1.76 -8.00 0.94
C VAL A 66 3.27 -7.93 1.18
N ARG A 67 4.04 -7.31 0.26
CA ARG A 67 5.48 -7.14 0.43
C ARG A 67 5.82 -6.44 1.75
N ARG A 68 5.17 -5.31 2.04
CA ARG A 68 5.44 -4.54 3.27
C ARG A 68 5.01 -5.30 4.52
N SER A 69 3.91 -6.07 4.48
CA SER A 69 3.53 -6.94 5.59
C SER A 69 4.60 -7.99 5.89
N LEU A 70 5.14 -8.64 4.85
CA LEU A 70 6.21 -9.63 5.01
C LEU A 70 7.51 -9.01 5.54
N GLU A 71 7.88 -7.82 5.08
CA GLU A 71 9.04 -7.08 5.61
C GLU A 71 8.85 -6.70 7.08
N CYS A 72 7.65 -6.30 7.49
CA CYS A 72 7.34 -6.04 8.91
C CYS A 72 7.54 -7.30 9.76
N LEU A 73 7.04 -8.46 9.30
CA LEU A 73 7.22 -9.73 10.00
C LEU A 73 8.69 -10.16 10.04
N ALA A 74 9.46 -9.92 8.98
CA ALA A 74 10.88 -10.28 8.92
C ALA A 74 11.75 -9.48 9.90
N LYS A 75 11.38 -8.23 10.22
CA LYS A 75 12.10 -7.38 11.19
C LYS A 75 11.86 -7.76 12.65
N LEU A 76 10.89 -8.63 12.94
CA LEU A 76 10.61 -9.14 14.28
C LEU A 76 11.47 -10.36 14.65
N LYS A 77 12.20 -10.92 13.68
CA LYS A 77 13.15 -12.03 13.88
C LYS A 77 14.56 -11.50 14.03
#